data_AF-L2GX47-F1
#
_entry.id   AF-L2GX47-F1
#
_cell.length_a   1.000
_cell.length_b   1.000
_cell.length_c   1.000
_cell.angle_alpha   90.00
_cell.angle_beta   90.00
_cell.angle_gamma   90.00
#
_symmetry.space_group_name_H-M   'P 1'
#
loop_
_entity.id
_entity.type
_entity.pdbx_description
1 polymer ?
#
loop_
_entity_poly.entity_id
_entity_poly.type
_entity_poly.pdbx_seq_one_letter_code
_entity_poly.pdbx_strand_id
1 'polypeptide(L)'
;MNDYQSNITNCPSDNPFGGTNVVRKQRINLNEKVRTNKFNDDIFIKQLIKRDVGMKNTPTRCNTMNIYRKVKIVSKKKLKGKHVEYFKFPFNTNIKNDSSDLYSLIYMEWLIAITSAFKNYRNRNEEFYIKFLDKLLIFSTDLYCSSACKEILDQLEIQYVDENSLLKVTGVGISLMYDYVINYELKPKDRMPFILSRHKFTNAISYESRFTESLMVRDRGVLKCYYVIEGYLYGCDFAEYFKEDVAVEF
;
A
#
# COMPACT_ATOMS: atom_id res chain seq x y z
N MET A 1 49.86 -33.04 -6.32
CA MET A 1 48.76 -33.48 -7.21
C MET A 1 47.48 -33.25 -6.42
N ASN A 2 46.74 -32.15 -6.61
CA ASN A 2 45.83 -31.86 -7.74
C ASN A 2 44.94 -33.09 -8.05
N ASP A 3 43.60 -33.02 -8.02
CA ASP A 3 42.73 -31.93 -8.47
C ASP A 3 41.36 -31.83 -7.78
N TYR A 4 40.79 -30.63 -7.92
CA TYR A 4 39.45 -30.13 -7.64
C TYR A 4 38.30 -30.85 -8.38
N GLN A 5 37.07 -30.77 -7.84
CA GLN A 5 35.85 -30.14 -8.43
C GLN A 5 34.57 -30.51 -7.63
N SER A 6 34.01 -29.58 -6.84
CA SER A 6 32.84 -28.69 -7.12
C SER A 6 31.46 -29.39 -7.06
N ASN A 7 30.70 -29.21 -5.98
CA ASN A 7 29.66 -28.18 -5.77
C ASN A 7 28.46 -28.24 -6.73
N ILE A 8 27.27 -28.59 -6.22
CA ILE A 8 26.01 -27.86 -6.48
C ILE A 8 25.11 -27.99 -5.23
N THR A 9 25.07 -26.95 -4.40
CA THR A 9 23.95 -26.71 -3.47
C THR A 9 22.85 -25.99 -4.24
N ASN A 10 21.74 -26.69 -4.47
CA ASN A 10 20.52 -26.09 -4.98
C ASN A 10 19.96 -25.11 -3.93
N CYS A 11 20.23 -23.81 -4.08
CA CYS A 11 19.45 -22.77 -3.43
C CYS A 11 18.24 -22.46 -4.33
N PRO A 12 17.01 -22.78 -3.91
CA PRO A 12 15.83 -22.25 -4.57
C PRO A 12 15.87 -20.73 -4.45
N SER A 13 15.48 -20.01 -5.50
CA SER A 13 15.33 -18.56 -5.42
C SER A 13 14.16 -18.21 -4.49
N ASP A 14 14.49 -17.85 -3.25
CA ASP A 14 13.54 -17.36 -2.26
C ASP A 14 13.10 -15.93 -2.61
N ASN A 15 12.23 -15.80 -3.60
CA ASN A 15 11.42 -14.61 -3.75
C ASN A 15 10.22 -14.72 -2.80
N PRO A 16 10.17 -13.95 -1.69
CA PRO A 16 9.09 -14.06 -0.70
C PRO A 16 7.75 -13.49 -1.20
N PHE A 17 7.69 -12.98 -2.43
CA PHE A 17 6.48 -12.50 -3.10
C PHE A 17 5.84 -13.52 -4.04
N GLY A 18 6.43 -14.72 -4.15
CA GLY A 18 5.80 -15.85 -4.84
C GLY A 18 4.58 -16.33 -4.06
N GLY A 19 3.40 -16.29 -4.72
CA GLY A 19 2.10 -16.49 -4.10
C GLY A 19 1.98 -17.70 -3.16
N THR A 20 1.30 -17.46 -2.03
CA THR A 20 0.90 -18.47 -1.05
C THR A 20 -0.04 -19.50 -1.68
N ASN A 21 0.51 -20.62 -2.15
CA ASN A 21 -0.29 -21.84 -2.27
C ASN A 21 -0.44 -22.45 -0.88
N VAL A 22 -1.60 -22.22 -0.27
CA VAL A 22 -2.02 -22.91 0.94
C VAL A 22 -2.17 -24.39 0.60
N VAL A 23 -1.13 -25.18 0.86
CA VAL A 23 -1.25 -26.64 0.84
C VAL A 23 -2.07 -27.03 2.07
N ARG A 24 -3.38 -27.20 1.89
CA ARG A 24 -4.20 -27.93 2.87
C ARG A 24 -3.57 -29.31 3.04
N LYS A 25 -3.07 -29.61 4.24
CA LYS A 25 -2.65 -30.96 4.60
C LYS A 25 -3.87 -31.88 4.53
N GLN A 26 -4.06 -32.56 3.41
CA GLN A 26 -4.95 -33.71 3.34
C GLN A 26 -4.31 -34.85 4.12
N ARG A 27 -5.08 -35.50 5.01
CA ARG A 27 -4.68 -36.76 5.63
C ARG A 27 -4.69 -37.83 4.55
N ILE A 28 -3.52 -38.37 4.22
CA ILE A 28 -3.37 -39.45 3.24
C ILE A 28 -3.77 -40.75 3.93
N ASN A 29 -4.66 -41.49 3.29
CA ASN A 29 -5.09 -42.82 3.72
C ASN A 29 -4.04 -43.85 3.27
N LEU A 30 -3.47 -44.61 4.20
CA LEU A 30 -2.28 -45.45 3.99
C LEU A 30 -2.47 -46.66 3.04
N ASN A 31 -3.65 -46.84 2.44
CA ASN A 31 -3.97 -47.99 1.59
C ASN A 31 -4.17 -47.67 0.10
N GLU A 32 -3.83 -46.47 -0.37
CA GLU A 32 -3.85 -46.18 -1.81
C GLU A 32 -2.58 -46.74 -2.50
N LYS A 33 -2.79 -47.71 -3.40
CA LYS A 33 -1.74 -48.23 -4.29
C LYS A 33 -1.14 -47.08 -5.10
N VAL A 34 0.12 -46.78 -4.84
CA VAL A 34 0.91 -45.76 -5.54
C VAL A 34 0.96 -46.10 -7.04
N ARG A 35 0.22 -45.36 -7.86
CA ARG A 35 0.44 -45.35 -9.31
C ARG A 35 1.79 -44.70 -9.57
N THR A 36 2.76 -45.46 -10.06
CA THR A 36 4.04 -44.95 -10.55
C THR A 36 3.83 -44.25 -11.88
N ASN A 37 3.22 -43.08 -11.85
CA ASN A 37 3.31 -42.14 -12.95
C ASN A 37 4.77 -41.69 -13.04
N LYS A 38 5.50 -42.16 -14.06
CA LYS A 38 6.82 -41.59 -14.40
C LYS A 38 6.62 -40.11 -14.70
N PHE A 39 6.93 -39.28 -13.71
CA PHE A 39 6.91 -37.84 -13.84
C PHE A 39 8.04 -37.46 -14.81
N ASN A 40 7.70 -36.78 -15.89
CA ASN A 40 8.69 -36.34 -16.85
C ASN A 40 9.22 -34.98 -16.38
N ASP A 41 10.25 -35.02 -15.56
CA ASP A 41 10.86 -33.86 -14.92
C ASP A 41 11.26 -32.79 -15.94
N ASP A 42 11.67 -33.18 -17.16
CA ASP A 42 12.03 -32.24 -18.23
C ASP A 42 10.86 -31.36 -18.69
N ILE A 43 9.63 -31.88 -18.66
CA ILE A 43 8.43 -31.12 -19.02
C ILE A 43 8.08 -30.13 -17.90
N PHE A 44 8.20 -30.58 -16.65
CA PHE A 44 7.96 -29.75 -15.47
C PHE A 44 9.00 -28.62 -15.35
N ILE A 45 10.28 -28.93 -15.52
CA ILE A 45 11.38 -27.96 -15.53
C ILE A 45 11.20 -26.98 -16.69
N LYS A 46 10.83 -27.43 -17.90
CA LYS A 46 10.52 -26.52 -19.02
C LYS A 46 9.33 -25.60 -18.75
N GLN A 47 8.31 -26.07 -18.01
CA GLN A 47 7.17 -25.24 -17.61
C GLN A 47 7.53 -24.21 -16.52
N LEU A 48 8.45 -24.56 -15.61
CA LEU A 48 9.00 -23.62 -14.62
C LEU A 48 9.89 -22.56 -15.27
N ILE A 49 10.82 -22.97 -16.14
CA ILE A 49 11.74 -22.06 -16.84
C ILE A 49 10.96 -21.10 -17.76
N LYS A 50 9.90 -21.55 -18.43
CA LYS A 50 9.05 -20.66 -19.25
C LYS A 50 8.33 -19.57 -18.44
N ARG A 51 8.13 -19.74 -17.12
CA ARG A 51 7.58 -18.69 -16.26
C ARG A 51 8.62 -17.64 -15.86
N ASP A 52 9.87 -18.02 -15.69
CA ASP A 52 10.93 -17.11 -15.22
C ASP A 52 11.52 -16.21 -16.32
N VAL A 53 11.43 -16.59 -17.59
CA VAL A 53 12.04 -15.82 -18.69
C VAL A 53 11.22 -14.57 -19.08
N GLY A 54 9.99 -14.42 -18.57
CA GLY A 54 9.06 -13.37 -19.00
C GLY A 54 8.96 -12.12 -18.12
N MET A 55 9.45 -12.11 -16.88
CA MET A 55 9.27 -10.97 -15.97
C MET A 55 10.60 -10.36 -15.56
N LYS A 56 11.22 -9.61 -16.48
CA LYS A 56 12.06 -8.48 -16.07
C LYS A 56 11.14 -7.37 -15.56
N ASN A 57 10.51 -7.59 -14.39
CA ASN A 57 9.94 -6.49 -13.63
C ASN A 57 11.12 -5.71 -13.05
N THR A 58 11.67 -4.78 -13.83
CA THR A 58 12.28 -3.61 -13.20
C THR A 58 11.28 -3.09 -12.17
N PRO A 59 11.63 -2.98 -10.88
CA PRO A 59 10.72 -2.43 -9.90
C PRO A 59 10.35 -1.03 -10.37
N THR A 60 9.10 -0.86 -10.79
CA THR A 60 8.53 0.44 -11.11
C THR A 60 8.74 1.29 -9.87
N ARG A 61 9.43 2.43 -9.98
CA ARG A 61 9.62 3.36 -8.86
C ARG A 61 8.24 3.60 -8.22
N CYS A 62 8.09 3.13 -6.99
CA CYS A 62 6.81 3.20 -6.31
C CYS A 62 6.52 4.66 -5.95
N ASN A 63 5.31 5.13 -6.23
CA ASN A 63 4.95 6.54 -6.08
C ASN A 63 4.92 6.96 -4.60
N THR A 64 5.75 7.90 -4.15
CA THR A 64 5.73 8.34 -2.75
C THR A 64 4.45 9.10 -2.37
N MET A 65 3.71 9.62 -3.36
CA MET A 65 2.45 10.36 -3.17
C MET A 65 1.26 9.41 -3.03
N ASN A 66 1.28 8.55 -2.00
CA ASN A 66 0.14 7.69 -1.64
C ASN A 66 0.13 7.34 -0.16
N ILE A 67 -1.01 6.85 0.32
CA ILE A 67 -1.15 6.22 1.61
C ILE A 67 -0.94 4.71 1.44
N TYR A 68 -0.01 4.19 2.23
CA TYR A 68 0.37 2.78 2.26
C TYR A 68 0.01 2.17 3.60
N ARG A 69 -0.37 0.90 3.62
CA ARG A 69 -0.58 0.11 4.84
C ARG A 69 0.65 -0.72 5.21
N LYS A 70 1.46 -1.08 4.22
CA LYS A 70 2.68 -1.87 4.41
C LYS A 70 3.69 -1.53 3.33
N VAL A 71 4.95 -1.35 3.72
CA VAL A 71 6.06 -1.12 2.81
C VAL A 71 7.15 -2.12 3.14
N LYS A 72 7.49 -2.97 2.18
CA LYS A 72 8.60 -3.94 2.28
C LYS A 72 9.76 -3.41 1.48
N ILE A 73 10.93 -3.32 2.10
CA ILE A 73 12.12 -2.69 1.54
C ILE A 73 13.24 -3.71 1.53
N VAL A 74 13.94 -3.80 0.41
CA VAL A 74 15.16 -4.58 0.27
C VAL A 74 16.30 -3.62 0.00
N SER A 75 17.29 -3.60 0.89
CA SER A 75 18.45 -2.72 0.75
C SER A 75 19.76 -3.47 0.91
N LYS A 76 20.79 -3.01 0.20
CA LYS A 76 22.18 -3.46 0.41
C LYS A 76 22.82 -2.80 1.63
N LYS A 77 22.26 -1.69 2.09
CA LYS A 77 22.77 -0.91 3.21
C LYS A 77 21.87 -1.13 4.42
N LYS A 78 22.45 -1.01 5.60
CA LYS A 78 21.66 -0.98 6.82
C LYS A 78 20.87 0.33 6.87
N LEU A 79 19.54 0.23 6.92
CA LEU A 79 18.65 1.39 7.04
C LEU A 79 18.44 1.72 8.51
N LYS A 80 18.34 3.02 8.82
CA LYS A 80 17.87 3.49 10.13
C LYS A 80 16.35 3.50 10.11
N GLY A 81 15.73 2.89 11.13
CA GLY A 81 14.28 2.92 11.30
C GLY A 81 13.79 4.34 11.59
N LYS A 82 12.64 4.68 11.01
CA LYS A 82 11.93 5.94 11.23
C LYS A 82 10.54 5.62 11.76
N HIS A 83 10.14 6.41 12.75
CA HIS A 83 8.86 6.29 13.43
C HIS A 83 8.08 7.57 13.18
N VAL A 84 6.86 7.44 12.64
CA VAL A 84 5.93 8.56 12.45
C VAL A 84 4.60 8.15 13.06
N GLU A 85 4.10 8.98 13.97
CA GLU A 85 2.76 8.85 14.52
C GLU A 85 1.75 9.50 13.57
N TYR A 86 0.65 8.80 13.33
CA TYR A 86 -0.50 9.31 12.59
C TYR A 86 -1.78 9.10 13.38
N PHE A 87 -2.76 9.93 13.05
CA PHE A 87 -4.15 9.81 13.46
C PHE A 87 -4.96 9.41 12.25
N LYS A 88 -5.83 8.41 12.40
CA LYS A 88 -6.59 7.86 11.27
C LYS A 88 -8.04 7.56 11.61
N PHE A 89 -8.89 7.63 10.59
CA PHE A 89 -10.28 7.19 10.65
C PHE A 89 -10.80 6.79 9.26
N PRO A 90 -11.58 5.71 9.11
CA PRO A 90 -11.97 4.76 10.13
C PRO A 90 -10.81 3.83 10.56
N PHE A 91 -11.10 2.91 11.48
CA PHE A 91 -10.13 1.93 11.96
C PHE A 91 -9.65 0.96 10.86
N ASN A 92 -10.45 0.72 9.82
CA ASN A 92 -10.14 -0.18 8.71
C ASN A 92 -10.58 0.42 7.35
N THR A 93 -9.70 0.44 6.37
CA THR A 93 -9.97 0.94 5.00
C THR A 93 -10.90 0.06 4.18
N ASN A 94 -11.21 -1.15 4.65
CA ASN A 94 -12.06 -2.11 3.93
C ASN A 94 -13.53 -2.06 4.34
N ILE A 95 -13.94 -1.09 5.18
CA ILE A 95 -15.35 -0.88 5.51
C ILE A 95 -16.05 -0.42 4.23
N LYS A 96 -17.05 -1.19 3.80
CA LYS A 96 -17.85 -0.92 2.60
C LYS A 96 -19.27 -0.57 2.99
N ASN A 97 -19.95 0.20 2.14
CA ASN A 97 -21.39 0.40 2.31
C ASN A 97 -22.11 -0.93 2.07
N ASP A 98 -22.61 -1.52 3.16
CA ASP A 98 -23.43 -2.72 3.20
C ASP A 98 -24.89 -2.43 3.60
N SER A 99 -25.25 -1.14 3.67
CA SER A 99 -26.59 -0.65 4.07
C SER A 99 -27.03 -1.10 5.47
N SER A 100 -26.09 -1.50 6.33
CA SER A 100 -26.39 -1.85 7.73
C SER A 100 -26.48 -0.60 8.62
N ASP A 101 -27.22 -0.73 9.72
CA ASP A 101 -27.27 0.32 10.76
C ASP A 101 -25.87 0.60 11.34
N LEU A 102 -25.04 -0.43 11.46
CA LEU A 102 -23.65 -0.29 11.91
C LEU A 102 -22.84 0.58 10.94
N TYR A 103 -22.98 0.37 9.63
CA TYR A 103 -22.34 1.23 8.64
C TYR A 103 -22.81 2.68 8.76
N SER A 104 -24.13 2.90 8.89
CA SER A 104 -24.71 4.23 9.08
C SER A 104 -24.14 4.93 10.31
N LEU A 105 -23.99 4.22 11.44
CA LEU A 105 -23.35 4.75 12.64
C LEU A 105 -21.89 5.12 12.39
N ILE A 106 -21.10 4.24 11.77
CA ILE A 106 -19.69 4.53 11.46
C ILE A 106 -19.58 5.71 10.48
N TYR A 107 -20.51 5.85 9.53
CA TYR A 107 -20.55 6.96 8.59
C TYR A 107 -20.84 8.29 9.29
N MET A 108 -21.75 8.32 10.27
CA MET A 108 -21.97 9.51 11.10
C MET A 108 -20.71 9.90 11.88
N GLU A 109 -20.01 8.93 12.47
CA GLU A 109 -18.73 9.18 13.15
C GLU A 109 -17.64 9.67 12.17
N TRP A 110 -17.67 9.18 10.93
CA TRP A 110 -16.78 9.62 9.86
C TRP A 110 -17.04 11.09 9.49
N LEU A 111 -18.31 11.51 9.37
CA LEU A 111 -18.68 12.90 9.10
C LEU A 111 -18.16 13.85 10.19
N ILE A 112 -18.23 13.44 11.45
CA ILE A 112 -17.66 14.20 12.58
C ILE A 112 -16.13 14.28 12.46
N ALA A 113 -15.48 13.15 12.16
CA ALA A 113 -14.03 13.07 12.02
C ALA A 113 -13.50 13.93 10.87
N ILE A 114 -14.10 13.84 9.68
CA ILE A 114 -13.67 14.60 8.50
C ILE A 114 -13.91 16.10 8.69
N THR A 115 -15.04 16.47 9.28
CA THR A 115 -15.34 17.87 9.61
C THR A 115 -14.33 18.43 10.60
N SER A 116 -13.92 17.65 11.61
CA SER A 116 -12.89 18.05 12.56
C SER A 116 -11.53 18.22 11.87
N ALA A 117 -11.12 17.28 11.01
CA ALA A 117 -9.85 17.37 10.28
C ALA A 117 -9.83 18.60 9.37
N PHE A 118 -10.92 18.86 8.64
CA PHE A 118 -11.04 20.02 7.77
C PHE A 118 -11.07 21.35 8.55
N LYS A 119 -11.73 21.41 9.72
CA LYS A 119 -11.68 22.58 10.61
C LYS A 119 -10.26 22.86 11.09
N ASN A 120 -9.52 21.82 11.51
CA ASN A 120 -8.13 21.97 11.92
C ASN A 120 -7.27 22.50 10.77
N TYR A 121 -7.43 21.94 9.57
CA TYR A 121 -6.80 22.43 8.35
C TYR A 121 -7.09 23.92 8.12
N ARG A 122 -8.36 24.34 8.11
CA ARG A 122 -8.74 25.74 7.85
C ARG A 122 -8.26 26.72 8.91
N ASN A 123 -8.24 26.31 10.18
CA ASN A 123 -7.95 27.21 11.30
C ASN A 123 -6.47 27.25 11.67
N ARG A 124 -5.72 26.17 11.42
CA ARG A 124 -4.35 25.98 11.91
C ARG A 124 -3.36 25.52 10.83
N ASN A 125 -3.82 25.35 9.60
CA ASN A 125 -3.03 24.78 8.50
C ASN A 125 -2.47 23.38 8.84
N GLU A 126 -3.20 22.62 9.66
CA GLU A 126 -2.86 21.23 9.99
C GLU A 126 -3.17 20.33 8.78
N GLU A 127 -2.13 19.80 8.15
CA GLU A 127 -2.28 19.00 6.94
C GLU A 127 -2.95 17.64 7.22
N PHE A 128 -3.75 17.17 6.27
CA PHE A 128 -4.33 15.85 6.31
C PHE A 128 -4.58 15.29 4.91
N TYR A 129 -4.84 13.98 4.85
CA TYR A 129 -4.94 13.21 3.63
C TYR A 129 -6.25 12.43 3.63
N ILE A 130 -6.89 12.33 2.46
CA ILE A 130 -8.08 11.49 2.24
C ILE A 130 -7.80 10.51 1.11
N LYS A 131 -8.07 9.23 1.34
CA LYS A 131 -8.23 8.23 0.28
C LYS A 131 -9.72 8.07 -0.02
N PHE A 132 -10.15 8.51 -1.20
CA PHE A 132 -11.54 8.59 -1.63
C PHE A 132 -11.71 7.91 -2.99
N LEU A 133 -12.49 6.83 -3.08
CA LEU A 133 -12.68 6.04 -4.32
C LEU A 133 -11.36 5.68 -5.02
N ASP A 134 -10.39 5.21 -4.23
CA ASP A 134 -8.99 4.91 -4.63
C ASP A 134 -8.17 6.10 -5.16
N LYS A 135 -8.71 7.33 -5.08
CA LYS A 135 -8.00 8.58 -5.35
C LYS A 135 -7.42 9.15 -4.06
N LEU A 136 -6.31 9.86 -4.17
CA LEU A 136 -5.69 10.56 -3.05
C LEU A 136 -5.98 12.06 -3.13
N LEU A 137 -6.40 12.63 -2.01
CA LEU A 137 -6.53 14.06 -1.78
C LEU A 137 -5.60 14.45 -0.63
N ILE A 138 -4.78 15.48 -0.85
CA ILE A 138 -3.82 16.00 0.11
C ILE A 138 -4.23 17.43 0.42
N PHE A 139 -4.80 17.63 1.61
CA PHE A 139 -5.16 18.95 2.12
C PHE A 139 -3.95 19.53 2.85
N SER A 140 -3.17 20.32 2.12
CA SER A 140 -2.03 21.11 2.59
C SER A 140 -2.36 22.59 2.32
N THR A 141 -1.35 23.46 2.24
CA THR A 141 -1.50 24.87 1.82
C THR A 141 -2.44 25.01 0.62
N ASP A 142 -2.27 24.13 -0.38
CA ASP A 142 -3.20 23.92 -1.48
C ASP A 142 -3.72 22.47 -1.44
N LEU A 143 -4.78 22.19 -2.18
CA LEU A 143 -5.24 20.82 -2.38
C LEU A 143 -4.46 20.19 -3.54
N TYR A 144 -3.76 19.10 -3.25
CA TYR A 144 -3.15 18.27 -4.29
C TYR A 144 -3.92 16.96 -4.43
N CYS A 145 -4.17 16.53 -5.65
CA CYS A 145 -4.83 15.27 -5.89
C CYS A 145 -4.25 14.50 -7.07
N SER A 146 -4.44 13.19 -7.08
CA SER A 146 -4.00 12.34 -8.20
C SER A 146 -4.67 12.76 -9.50
N SER A 147 -4.01 12.56 -10.64
CA SER A 147 -4.59 12.81 -11.97
C SER A 147 -5.93 12.10 -12.23
N ALA A 148 -6.22 11.01 -11.51
CA ALA A 148 -7.52 10.34 -11.50
C ALA A 148 -8.68 11.22 -11.00
N CYS A 149 -8.42 12.35 -10.34
CA CYS A 149 -9.43 13.32 -9.92
C CYS A 149 -9.87 14.27 -11.03
N LYS A 150 -9.21 14.26 -12.21
CA LYS A 150 -9.46 15.21 -13.30
C LYS A 150 -10.94 15.30 -13.67
N GLU A 151 -11.59 14.15 -13.89
CA GLU A 151 -13.01 14.08 -14.26
C GLU A 151 -13.92 14.70 -13.19
N ILE A 152 -13.58 14.52 -11.89
CA ILE A 152 -14.35 15.10 -10.79
C ILE A 152 -14.16 16.62 -10.77
N LEU A 153 -12.93 17.10 -10.95
CA LEU A 153 -12.64 18.54 -10.96
C LEU A 153 -13.32 19.23 -12.15
N ASP A 154 -13.27 18.62 -13.33
CA ASP A 154 -13.92 19.13 -14.54
C ASP A 154 -15.46 19.17 -14.36
N GLN A 155 -16.07 18.13 -13.76
CA GLN A 155 -17.50 18.09 -13.45
C GLN A 155 -17.94 19.16 -12.44
N LEU A 156 -17.07 19.50 -11.50
CA LEU A 156 -17.32 20.55 -10.49
C LEU A 156 -16.92 21.94 -10.96
N GLU A 157 -16.45 22.08 -12.22
CA GLU A 157 -15.91 23.32 -12.78
C GLU A 157 -14.78 23.94 -11.93
N ILE A 158 -14.02 23.09 -11.23
CA ILE A 158 -12.90 23.51 -10.39
C ILE A 158 -11.66 23.67 -11.26
N GLN A 159 -11.06 24.86 -11.23
CA GLN A 159 -9.79 25.11 -11.89
C GLN A 159 -8.63 24.43 -11.17
N TYR A 160 -7.71 23.83 -11.92
CA TYR A 160 -6.50 23.20 -11.41
C TYR A 160 -5.31 23.41 -12.33
N VAL A 161 -4.11 23.25 -11.76
CA VAL A 161 -2.83 23.26 -12.46
C VAL A 161 -2.21 21.85 -12.37
N ASP A 162 -1.68 21.33 -13.47
CA ASP A 162 -0.91 20.08 -13.47
C ASP A 162 0.52 20.36 -12.99
N GLU A 163 0.88 19.83 -11.82
CA GLU A 163 2.21 19.91 -11.22
C GLU A 163 2.74 18.49 -10.97
N ASN A 164 3.73 18.07 -11.78
CA ASN A 164 4.49 16.84 -11.56
C ASN A 164 3.62 15.58 -11.38
N SER A 165 2.57 15.41 -12.19
CA SER A 165 1.61 14.29 -12.13
C SER A 165 0.55 14.39 -11.02
N LEU A 166 0.42 15.56 -10.39
CA LEU A 166 -0.67 15.89 -9.47
C LEU A 166 -1.44 17.11 -9.98
N LEU A 167 -2.72 17.15 -9.65
CA LEU A 167 -3.58 18.30 -9.93
C LEU A 167 -3.63 19.16 -8.67
N LYS A 168 -3.19 20.41 -8.80
CA LYS A 168 -3.19 21.41 -7.74
C LYS A 168 -4.42 22.29 -7.87
N VAL A 169 -5.21 22.36 -6.80
CA VAL A 169 -6.42 23.17 -6.66
C VAL A 169 -6.18 24.20 -5.57
N THR A 170 -6.55 25.45 -5.83
CA THR A 170 -6.35 26.57 -4.91
C THR A 170 -7.67 27.27 -4.58
N GLY A 171 -7.66 28.06 -3.50
CA GLY A 171 -8.79 28.93 -3.14
C GLY A 171 -10.09 28.18 -2.87
N VAL A 172 -11.19 28.66 -3.49
CA VAL A 172 -12.55 28.13 -3.27
C VAL A 172 -12.71 26.69 -3.74
N GLY A 173 -11.93 26.26 -4.74
CA GLY A 173 -11.95 24.88 -5.24
C GLY A 173 -11.66 23.84 -4.16
N ILE A 174 -10.88 24.20 -3.13
CA ILE A 174 -10.57 23.32 -1.99
C ILE A 174 -11.85 23.01 -1.20
N SER A 175 -12.66 24.04 -0.92
CA SER A 175 -13.93 23.90 -0.21
C SER A 175 -14.96 23.13 -1.04
N LEU A 176 -15.04 23.39 -2.35
CA LEU A 176 -15.93 22.64 -3.25
C LEU A 176 -15.58 21.15 -3.31
N MET A 177 -14.29 20.82 -3.34
CA MET A 177 -13.87 19.41 -3.32
C MET A 177 -14.19 18.75 -1.97
N TYR A 178 -14.00 19.46 -0.86
CA TYR A 178 -14.42 18.97 0.45
C TYR A 178 -15.93 18.72 0.49
N ASP A 179 -16.73 19.68 0.05
CA ASP A 179 -18.19 19.58 0.00
C ASP A 179 -18.64 18.41 -0.87
N TYR A 180 -17.99 18.20 -2.01
CA TYR A 180 -18.23 17.03 -2.86
C TYR A 180 -17.97 15.71 -2.13
N VAL A 181 -16.83 15.59 -1.42
CA VAL A 181 -16.46 14.37 -0.70
C VAL A 181 -17.45 14.03 0.41
N ILE A 182 -17.92 15.02 1.18
CA ILE A 182 -18.85 14.77 2.30
C ILE A 182 -20.29 14.50 1.85
N ASN A 183 -20.68 15.00 0.67
CA ASN A 183 -22.02 14.83 0.12
C ASN A 183 -22.10 13.70 -0.92
N TYR A 184 -21.00 13.01 -1.21
CA TYR A 184 -21.00 11.92 -2.16
C TYR A 184 -21.80 10.72 -1.64
N GLU A 185 -22.79 10.29 -2.42
CA GLU A 185 -23.58 9.09 -2.14
C GLU A 185 -22.77 7.81 -2.42
N LEU A 186 -22.18 7.23 -1.37
CA LEU A 186 -21.38 6.00 -1.47
C LEU A 186 -22.24 4.82 -1.94
N LYS A 187 -21.88 4.23 -3.09
CA LYS A 187 -22.59 3.09 -3.67
C LYS A 187 -22.30 1.80 -2.90
N PRO A 188 -23.15 0.76 -3.05
CA PRO A 188 -22.84 -0.55 -2.52
C PRO A 188 -21.48 -1.03 -3.07
N LYS A 189 -20.60 -1.47 -2.16
CA LYS A 189 -19.17 -1.83 -2.39
C LYS A 189 -18.16 -0.68 -2.36
N ASP A 190 -18.59 0.58 -2.42
CA ASP A 190 -17.66 1.69 -2.22
C ASP A 190 -17.09 1.60 -0.81
N ARG A 191 -15.77 1.81 -0.71
CA ARG A 191 -15.09 1.87 0.58
C ARG A 191 -15.36 3.22 1.22
N MET A 192 -15.57 3.21 2.53
CA MET A 192 -15.61 4.43 3.31
C MET A 192 -14.32 5.23 3.10
N PRO A 193 -14.40 6.55 2.87
CA PRO A 193 -13.20 7.36 2.66
C PRO A 193 -12.31 7.30 3.90
N PHE A 194 -11.00 7.17 3.68
CA PHE A 194 -10.04 7.03 4.77
C PHE A 194 -9.27 8.31 4.98
N ILE A 195 -9.25 8.79 6.22
CA ILE A 195 -8.58 9.99 6.69
C ILE A 195 -7.29 9.58 7.38
N LEU A 196 -6.20 10.27 7.03
CA LEU A 196 -4.90 10.17 7.70
C LEU A 196 -4.40 11.58 8.00
N SER A 197 -3.87 11.83 9.18
CA SER A 197 -3.22 13.10 9.52
C SER A 197 -2.07 12.86 10.50
N ARG A 198 -1.11 13.78 10.55
CA ARG A 198 -0.12 13.84 11.64
C ARG A 198 -0.67 14.54 12.89
N HIS A 199 -1.82 15.21 12.76
CA HIS A 199 -2.46 15.97 13.82
C HIS A 199 -3.72 15.26 14.30
N LYS A 200 -4.01 15.38 15.59
CA LYS A 200 -5.18 14.76 16.20
C LYS A 200 -6.46 15.45 15.76
N PHE A 201 -7.45 14.67 15.35
CA PHE A 201 -8.82 15.12 15.06
C PHE A 201 -9.83 14.27 15.84
N THR A 202 -11.08 14.73 15.90
CA THR A 202 -12.16 14.03 16.61
C THR A 202 -12.36 12.60 16.07
N ASN A 203 -12.62 11.65 16.97
CA ASN A 203 -12.79 10.22 16.69
C ASN A 203 -11.58 9.51 16.08
N ALA A 204 -10.45 10.20 15.89
CA ALA A 204 -9.26 9.60 15.32
C ALA A 204 -8.64 8.56 16.26
N ILE A 205 -8.07 7.52 15.67
CA ILE A 205 -7.26 6.53 16.36
C ILE A 205 -5.80 6.86 16.11
N SER A 206 -5.03 7.05 17.19
CA SER A 206 -3.56 7.15 17.08
C SER A 206 -3.01 5.81 16.63
N TYR A 207 -2.06 5.87 15.71
CA TYR A 207 -1.39 4.72 15.13
C TYR A 207 0.06 5.10 14.82
N GLU A 208 1.00 4.27 15.26
CA GLU A 208 2.43 4.45 14.97
C GLU A 208 2.90 3.45 13.92
N SER A 209 3.58 3.94 12.88
CA SER A 209 4.22 3.08 11.89
C SER A 209 5.36 2.29 12.54
N ARG A 210 5.34 0.96 12.46
CA ARG A 210 6.38 0.11 13.05
C ARG A 210 7.41 -0.29 11.99
N PHE A 211 8.65 0.15 12.18
CA PHE A 211 9.78 -0.32 11.39
C PHE A 211 10.35 -1.60 12.00
N THR A 212 10.44 -2.67 11.20
CA THR A 212 11.01 -3.95 11.62
C THR A 212 12.12 -4.37 10.67
N GLU A 213 13.28 -4.69 11.24
CA GLU A 213 14.36 -5.38 10.52
C GLU A 213 14.03 -6.88 10.50
N SER A 214 14.00 -7.45 9.31
CA SER A 214 13.82 -8.87 9.06
C SER A 214 15.17 -9.53 8.76
N LEU A 215 15.14 -10.76 8.26
CA LEU A 215 16.31 -11.57 7.99
C LEU A 215 17.19 -10.95 6.89
N MET A 216 18.50 -11.11 7.03
CA MET A 216 19.43 -10.87 5.93
C MET A 216 19.36 -12.05 4.97
N VAL A 217 19.21 -11.77 3.67
CA VAL A 217 19.19 -12.82 2.63
C VAL A 217 20.27 -12.53 1.60
N ARG A 218 20.93 -13.59 1.15
CA ARG A 218 21.91 -13.51 0.07
C ARG A 218 21.19 -13.67 -1.26
N ASP A 219 21.11 -12.59 -2.03
CA ASP A 219 20.51 -12.59 -3.36
C ASP A 219 21.60 -12.37 -4.42
N ARG A 220 21.78 -13.33 -5.33
CA ARG A 220 22.82 -13.32 -6.39
C ARG A 220 24.22 -12.99 -5.86
N GLY A 221 24.58 -13.57 -4.71
CA GLY A 221 25.88 -13.38 -4.06
C GLY A 221 26.02 -12.10 -3.23
N VAL A 222 25.06 -11.19 -3.30
CA VAL A 222 25.04 -9.92 -2.54
C VAL A 222 24.19 -10.09 -1.27
N LEU A 223 24.73 -9.72 -0.13
CA LEU A 223 23.98 -9.68 1.12
C LEU A 223 22.99 -8.50 1.07
N LYS A 224 21.71 -8.75 1.31
CA LYS A 224 20.67 -7.72 1.39
C LYS A 224 19.92 -7.84 2.72
N CYS A 225 19.57 -6.70 3.28
CA CYS A 225 18.72 -6.60 4.46
C CYS A 225 17.27 -6.38 4.03
N TYR A 226 16.35 -7.05 4.71
CA TYR A 226 14.92 -6.92 4.48
C TYR A 226 14.31 -6.12 5.62
N TYR A 227 13.52 -5.11 5.28
CA TYR A 227 12.81 -4.28 6.23
C TYR A 227 11.33 -4.26 5.91
N VAL A 228 10.52 -4.15 6.94
CA VAL A 228 9.07 -3.99 6.81
C VAL A 228 8.62 -2.83 7.67
N ILE A 229 7.94 -1.87 7.03
CA ILE A 229 7.19 -0.81 7.69
C ILE A 229 5.73 -1.25 7.69
N GLU A 230 5.20 -1.53 8.87
CA GLU A 230 3.79 -1.87 9.03
C GLU A 230 3.03 -0.67 9.58
N GLY A 231 1.90 -0.36 8.94
CA GLY A 231 1.08 0.76 9.34
C GLY A 231 0.58 1.63 8.22
N TYR A 232 -0.49 2.37 8.49
CA TYR A 232 -0.92 3.45 7.61
C TYR A 232 0.12 4.57 7.65
N LEU A 233 0.74 4.86 6.52
CA LEU A 233 1.76 5.87 6.36
C LEU A 233 1.56 6.65 5.07
N TYR A 234 1.99 7.90 5.08
CA TYR A 234 2.10 8.70 3.87
C TYR A 234 3.48 8.52 3.25
N GLY A 235 3.56 8.08 1.99
CA GLY A 235 4.81 7.63 1.39
C GLY A 235 5.92 8.70 1.32
N CYS A 236 5.57 9.99 1.20
CA CYS A 236 6.55 11.06 1.18
C CYS A 236 7.30 11.21 2.51
N ASP A 237 6.67 10.80 3.61
CA ASP A 237 7.30 10.81 4.94
C ASP A 237 8.39 9.77 5.05
N PHE A 238 8.48 8.85 4.09
CA PHE A 238 9.42 7.75 4.02
C PHE A 238 10.17 7.73 2.69
N ALA A 239 10.20 8.85 1.97
CA ALA A 239 10.73 8.97 0.61
C ALA A 239 12.17 8.47 0.45
N GLU A 240 12.98 8.54 1.52
CA GLU A 240 14.33 7.97 1.57
C GLU A 240 14.36 6.46 1.28
N TYR A 241 13.34 5.71 1.70
CA TYR A 241 13.25 4.27 1.52
C TYR A 241 12.76 3.87 0.12
N PHE A 242 11.97 4.73 -0.53
CA PHE A 242 11.49 4.52 -1.90
C PHE A 242 12.59 4.65 -2.96
N LYS A 243 13.83 4.99 -2.55
CA LYS A 243 15.03 4.94 -3.40
C LYS A 243 15.61 3.52 -3.53
N GLU A 244 15.23 2.62 -2.63
CA GLU A 244 15.64 1.21 -2.62
C GLU A 244 14.64 0.33 -3.40
N ASP A 245 14.84 -0.99 -3.41
CA ASP A 245 13.88 -1.93 -3.99
C ASP A 245 12.69 -2.09 -3.04
N VAL A 246 11.50 -1.60 -3.42
CA VAL A 246 10.31 -1.52 -2.56
C VAL A 246 9.11 -2.27 -3.15
N ALA A 247 8.37 -2.97 -2.29
CA ALA A 247 7.04 -3.50 -2.56
C ALA A 247 6.03 -2.97 -1.54
N VAL A 248 4.82 -2.61 -1.98
CA VAL A 248 3.83 -1.90 -1.17
C VAL A 248 2.47 -2.61 -1.11
N GLU A 249 1.73 -2.37 -0.05
CA GLU A 249 0.31 -2.75 0.11
C GLU A 249 -0.51 -1.49 0.44
N PHE A 250 -1.65 -1.32 -0.23
CA PHE A 250 -2.49 -0.10 -0.23
C PHE A 250 -3.71 -0.16 0.70
#